data_AF-A0A2U1N7D6-F1
#
_entry.id   AF-A0A2U1N7D6-F1
#
_cell.length_a   1.000
_cell.length_b   1.000
_cell.length_c   1.000
_cell.angle_alpha   90.00
_cell.angle_beta   90.00
_cell.angle_gamma   90.00
#
_symmetry.space_group_name_H-M   'P 1'
#
loop_
_entity.id
_entity.type
_entity.pdbx_description
1 polymer ?
#
loop_
_entity_poly.entity_id
_entity_poly.type
_entity_poly.pdbx_seq_one_letter_code
_entity_poly.pdbx_strand_id
1 'polypeptide(L)'
;MNNERLKNEISAEEVVLNEEGGKKRKVKCEVEVISWRERRVKSQVEVDADVESVWTALTDYERLADFIPNLIFSARIPCAHPGRIWLEQRGLQRALYWHIEARVVLDLQELPNSANGRELHFSMVDGDFKKFEGKWSVKPGRRSTTAILTYEVNVIPNFNIPAIFMERIIRSDLPVNLQAIARRSERSFEGNENTSTEVHAAATSAASTTLDIDGTIEKNIPTVASKPIAEVNNKWGVFGKTCDIDSPCKVDEIHLRRFDGLLENGGVHRCVFASITVKAPVREVWNVLTSYETLPE
;
A
#
# COMPACT_ATOMS: atom_id res chain seq x y z
N MET A 1 4.94 31.47 -27.99
CA MET A 1 4.66 30.10 -28.48
C MET A 1 5.85 29.20 -28.11
N ASN A 2 6.02 28.90 -26.82
CA ASN A 2 7.05 27.95 -26.36
C ASN A 2 6.32 26.76 -25.75
N ASN A 3 6.10 25.74 -26.56
CA ASN A 3 5.59 24.46 -26.11
C ASN A 3 6.83 23.62 -25.73
N GLU A 4 7.34 23.82 -24.52
CA GLU A 4 8.33 22.91 -23.95
C GLU A 4 7.68 21.53 -23.83
N ARG A 5 8.06 20.63 -24.75
CA ARG A 5 7.92 19.20 -24.56
C ARG A 5 8.67 18.85 -23.28
N LEU A 6 7.96 18.77 -22.16
CA LEU A 6 8.37 17.98 -21.01
C LEU A 6 8.71 16.59 -21.57
N LYS A 7 9.99 16.23 -21.61
CA LYS A 7 10.39 14.85 -21.87
C LYS A 7 9.76 14.03 -20.74
N ASN A 8 8.95 13.03 -21.09
CA ASN A 8 8.41 12.09 -20.10
C ASN A 8 9.60 11.44 -19.39
N GLU A 9 9.84 11.82 -18.14
CA GLU A 9 10.85 11.20 -17.31
C GLU A 9 10.27 9.90 -16.77
N ILE A 10 10.92 8.79 -17.11
CA ILE A 10 10.53 7.45 -16.66
C ILE A 10 11.55 7.02 -15.61
N SER A 11 11.10 6.83 -14.38
CA SER A 11 11.87 6.24 -13.30
C SER A 11 11.42 4.80 -13.11
N ALA A 12 12.30 3.84 -13.40
CA ALA A 12 12.08 2.42 -13.16
C ALA A 12 12.95 1.95 -12.00
N GLU A 13 12.35 1.30 -11.01
CA GLU A 13 13.01 0.83 -9.81
C GLU A 13 12.51 -0.58 -9.44
N GLU A 14 13.41 -1.41 -8.91
CA GLU A 14 13.06 -2.71 -8.35
C GLU A 14 13.14 -2.64 -6.84
N VAL A 15 11.98 -2.63 -6.18
CA VAL A 15 11.87 -2.57 -4.72
C VAL A 15 11.91 -3.99 -4.17
N VAL A 16 12.89 -4.27 -3.31
CA VAL A 16 13.02 -5.56 -2.62
C VAL A 16 12.39 -5.46 -1.24
N LEU A 17 11.33 -6.22 -1.02
CA LEU A 17 10.61 -6.29 0.24
C LEU A 17 10.94 -7.60 0.95
N ASN A 18 11.26 -7.52 2.24
CA ASN A 18 11.48 -8.69 3.08
C ASN A 18 10.16 -9.28 3.56
N GLU A 19 10.10 -10.60 3.64
CA GLU A 19 8.96 -11.35 4.14
C GLU A 19 9.31 -12.15 5.40
N GLU A 20 8.28 -12.55 6.13
CA GLU A 20 8.42 -13.51 7.23
C GLU A 20 9.06 -14.81 6.68
N GLY A 21 10.01 -15.37 7.43
CA GLY A 21 10.81 -16.50 6.96
C GLY A 21 12.00 -16.14 6.07
N GLY A 22 12.33 -14.85 5.91
CA GLY A 22 13.54 -14.39 5.21
C GLY A 22 13.45 -14.43 3.68
N LYS A 23 12.27 -14.78 3.14
CA LYS A 23 11.97 -14.67 1.70
C LYS A 23 12.04 -13.19 1.28
N LYS A 24 12.57 -12.94 0.09
CA LYS A 24 12.63 -11.61 -0.51
C LYS A 24 11.74 -11.57 -1.74
N ARG A 25 10.83 -10.60 -1.79
CA ARG A 25 9.97 -10.35 -2.95
C ARG A 25 10.44 -9.11 -3.67
N LYS A 26 10.52 -9.21 -4.99
CA LYS A 26 10.87 -8.07 -5.85
C LYS A 26 9.61 -7.53 -6.50
N VAL A 27 9.37 -6.24 -6.33
CA VAL A 27 8.31 -5.52 -7.04
C VAL A 27 8.96 -4.53 -7.99
N LYS A 28 8.65 -4.63 -9.27
CA LYS A 28 9.08 -3.65 -10.27
C LYS A 28 8.08 -2.51 -10.26
N CYS A 29 8.57 -1.28 -10.12
CA CYS A 29 7.76 -0.07 -10.14
C CYS A 29 8.33 0.91 -11.15
N GLU A 30 7.49 1.35 -12.07
CA GLU A 30 7.79 2.35 -13.09
C GLU A 30 6.87 3.54 -12.88
N VAL A 31 7.43 4.73 -12.75
CA VAL A 31 6.69 5.98 -12.63
C VAL A 31 7.08 6.87 -13.81
N GLU A 32 6.09 7.23 -14.62
CA GLU A 32 6.21 8.13 -15.75
C GLU A 32 5.56 9.48 -15.40
N VAL A 33 6.32 10.55 -15.56
CA VAL A 33 5.84 11.93 -15.42
C VAL A 33 5.14 12.33 -16.72
N ILE A 34 3.81 12.39 -16.69
CA ILE A 34 3.00 12.80 -17.85
C ILE A 34 2.86 14.34 -17.89
N SER A 35 2.65 14.97 -16.74
CA SER A 35 2.59 16.43 -16.61
C SER A 35 3.01 16.90 -15.22
N TRP A 36 2.97 18.20 -14.95
CA TRP A 36 3.25 18.76 -13.61
C TRP A 36 2.43 18.10 -12.48
N ARG A 37 1.19 17.65 -12.76
CA ARG A 37 0.29 17.02 -11.77
C ARG A 37 -0.12 15.59 -12.09
N GLU A 38 0.16 15.10 -13.29
CA GLU A 38 -0.24 13.76 -13.72
C GLU A 38 0.95 12.80 -13.65
N ARG A 39 0.69 11.63 -13.05
CA ARG A 39 1.63 10.52 -13.00
C ARG A 39 0.96 9.29 -13.58
N ARG A 40 1.70 8.56 -14.41
CA ARG A 40 1.36 7.20 -14.78
C ARG A 40 2.27 6.25 -14.01
N VAL A 41 1.68 5.30 -13.34
CA VAL A 41 2.39 4.32 -12.53
C VAL A 41 2.09 2.95 -13.06
N LYS A 42 3.13 2.15 -13.22
CA LYS A 42 3.04 0.74 -13.53
C LYS A 42 3.81 -0.04 -12.49
N SER A 43 3.22 -1.09 -11.95
CA SER A 43 3.90 -1.97 -11.01
C SER A 43 3.60 -3.42 -11.26
N GLN A 44 4.57 -4.29 -11.01
CA GLN A 44 4.49 -5.69 -11.32
C GLN A 44 5.18 -6.54 -10.26
N VAL A 45 4.54 -7.65 -9.90
CA VAL A 45 5.06 -8.63 -8.95
C VAL A 45 4.75 -10.04 -9.44
N GLU A 46 5.70 -10.97 -9.23
CA GLU A 46 5.47 -12.41 -9.40
C GLU A 46 4.92 -12.98 -8.10
N VAL A 47 3.89 -13.81 -8.22
CA VAL A 47 3.15 -14.42 -7.12
C VAL A 47 3.26 -15.93 -7.25
N ASP A 48 3.61 -16.61 -6.17
CA ASP A 48 3.72 -18.07 -6.10
C ASP A 48 2.33 -18.71 -5.88
N ALA A 49 1.36 -18.28 -6.67
CA ALA A 49 -0.01 -18.78 -6.70
C ALA A 49 -0.52 -18.77 -8.14
N ASP A 50 -1.51 -19.60 -8.43
CA ASP A 50 -2.16 -19.63 -9.74
C ASP A 50 -3.02 -18.37 -9.99
N VAL A 51 -3.41 -18.17 -11.25
CA VAL A 51 -4.19 -16.99 -11.69
C VAL A 51 -5.53 -16.87 -10.94
N GLU A 52 -6.19 -17.99 -10.62
CA GLU A 52 -7.48 -17.98 -9.95
C GLU A 52 -7.37 -17.54 -8.50
N SER A 53 -6.36 -18.03 -7.77
CA SER A 53 -6.09 -17.61 -6.39
C SER A 53 -5.78 -16.11 -6.30
N VAL A 54 -4.96 -15.60 -7.22
CA VAL A 54 -4.65 -14.16 -7.27
C VAL A 54 -5.88 -13.33 -7.60
N TRP A 55 -6.67 -13.76 -8.58
CA TRP A 55 -7.89 -13.05 -8.96
C TRP A 55 -8.90 -13.01 -7.83
N THR A 56 -9.10 -14.14 -7.14
CA THR A 56 -10.01 -14.26 -6.00
C THR A 56 -9.61 -13.33 -4.86
N ALA A 57 -8.32 -13.23 -4.55
CA ALA A 57 -7.83 -12.29 -3.54
C ALA A 57 -8.02 -10.82 -3.97
N LEU A 58 -7.86 -10.51 -5.26
CA LEU A 58 -8.00 -9.17 -5.80
C LEU A 58 -9.46 -8.68 -5.84
N THR A 59 -10.41 -9.57 -6.14
CA THR A 59 -11.84 -9.24 -6.25
C THR A 59 -12.62 -9.47 -4.95
N ASP A 60 -11.93 -9.81 -3.85
CA ASP A 60 -12.48 -9.92 -2.51
C ASP A 60 -12.69 -8.54 -1.87
N TYR A 61 -13.48 -7.71 -2.55
CA TYR A 61 -13.57 -6.26 -2.33
C TYR A 61 -13.86 -5.86 -0.88
N GLU A 62 -14.71 -6.61 -0.18
CA GLU A 62 -15.10 -6.31 1.21
C GLU A 62 -13.97 -6.58 2.21
N ARG A 63 -13.02 -7.45 1.87
CA ARG A 63 -11.91 -7.85 2.75
C ARG A 63 -10.57 -7.27 2.34
N LEU A 64 -10.52 -6.45 1.28
CA LEU A 64 -9.28 -5.80 0.84
C LEU A 64 -8.63 -4.98 1.96
N ALA A 65 -9.43 -4.28 2.76
CA ALA A 65 -8.94 -3.47 3.88
C ALA A 65 -8.38 -4.30 5.05
N ASP A 66 -8.68 -5.60 5.12
CA ASP A 66 -8.19 -6.47 6.20
C ASP A 66 -6.70 -6.80 6.04
N PHE A 67 -6.18 -6.77 4.81
CA PHE A 67 -4.82 -7.20 4.53
C PHE A 67 -3.98 -6.19 3.72
N ILE A 68 -4.59 -5.22 3.03
CA ILE A 68 -3.84 -4.18 2.31
C ILE A 68 -3.49 -3.04 3.28
N PRO A 69 -2.20 -2.82 3.63
CA PRO A 69 -1.83 -1.96 4.75
C PRO A 69 -2.26 -0.49 4.62
N ASN A 70 -2.28 0.04 3.39
CA ASN A 70 -2.59 1.44 3.13
C ASN A 70 -4.08 1.69 2.84
N LEU A 71 -4.94 0.67 3.01
CA LEU A 71 -6.37 0.69 2.74
C LEU A 71 -7.12 0.48 4.05
N ILE A 72 -7.81 1.51 4.54
CA ILE A 72 -8.53 1.47 5.83
C ILE A 72 -10.01 1.11 5.69
N PHE A 73 -10.56 1.25 4.49
CA PHE A 73 -11.94 0.92 4.18
C PHE A 73 -12.06 0.47 2.73
N SER A 74 -12.85 -0.57 2.50
CA SER A 74 -13.20 -1.06 1.17
C SER A 74 -14.56 -1.74 1.26
N ALA A 75 -15.56 -1.21 0.56
CA ALA A 75 -16.90 -1.79 0.55
C ALA A 75 -17.61 -1.53 -0.76
N ARG A 76 -18.37 -2.52 -1.25
CA ARG A 76 -19.22 -2.31 -2.42
C ARG A 76 -20.39 -1.41 -2.05
N ILE A 77 -20.73 -0.50 -2.95
CA ILE A 77 -21.90 0.37 -2.82
C ILE A 77 -22.91 0.08 -3.93
N PRO A 78 -24.20 0.38 -3.74
CA PRO A 78 -25.21 0.19 -4.77
C PRO A 78 -24.83 0.92 -6.07
N CYS A 79 -24.79 0.17 -7.18
CA CYS A 79 -24.52 0.71 -8.50
C CYS A 79 -25.81 0.78 -9.32
N ALA A 80 -26.07 1.92 -9.95
CA ALA A 80 -27.22 2.10 -10.85
C ALA A 80 -27.02 1.42 -12.22
N HIS A 81 -25.79 1.00 -12.56
CA HIS A 81 -25.42 0.49 -13.88
C HIS A 81 -25.28 -1.05 -13.84
N PRO A 82 -26.12 -1.79 -14.61
CA PRO A 82 -26.01 -3.25 -14.69
C PRO A 82 -24.64 -3.70 -15.18
N GLY A 83 -24.03 -4.69 -14.52
CA GLY A 83 -22.73 -5.26 -14.90
C GLY A 83 -21.51 -4.42 -14.50
N ARG A 84 -21.71 -3.32 -13.77
CA ARG A 84 -20.66 -2.51 -13.17
C ARG A 84 -20.69 -2.68 -11.66
N ILE A 85 -19.52 -2.56 -11.02
CA ILE A 85 -19.40 -2.63 -9.56
C ILE A 85 -18.92 -1.28 -9.08
N TRP A 86 -19.64 -0.68 -8.15
CA TRP A 86 -19.17 0.52 -7.47
C TRP A 86 -18.53 0.14 -6.15
N LEU A 87 -17.31 0.62 -5.94
CA LEU A 87 -16.50 0.31 -4.78
C LEU A 87 -16.05 1.61 -4.10
N GLU A 88 -16.43 1.80 -2.84
CA GLU A 88 -15.86 2.89 -2.03
C GLU A 88 -14.61 2.37 -1.31
N GLN A 89 -13.52 3.12 -1.45
CA GLN A 89 -12.24 2.87 -0.79
C GLN A 89 -11.77 4.11 -0.07
N ARG A 90 -11.14 3.90 1.10
CA ARG A 90 -10.43 4.97 1.81
C ARG A 90 -9.02 4.49 2.09
N GLY A 91 -8.06 5.23 1.55
CA GLY A 91 -6.64 5.03 1.81
C GLY A 91 -6.17 5.94 2.93
N LEU A 92 -5.24 5.47 3.74
CA LEU A 92 -4.61 6.26 4.79
C LEU A 92 -3.10 6.15 4.71
N GLN A 93 -2.45 7.28 4.45
CA GLN A 93 -1.00 7.40 4.54
C GLN A 93 -0.61 8.17 5.78
N ARG A 94 0.16 7.51 6.65
CA ARG A 94 0.76 8.12 7.85
C ARG A 94 2.26 8.22 7.67
N ALA A 95 2.79 9.43 7.76
CA ALA A 95 4.22 9.65 7.91
C ALA A 95 4.47 10.68 9.02
N LEU A 96 5.74 10.82 9.44
CA LEU A 96 6.13 11.50 10.69
C LEU A 96 5.51 12.89 10.89
N TYR A 97 5.27 13.62 9.79
CA TYR A 97 4.76 14.99 9.81
C TYR A 97 3.43 15.18 9.05
N TRP A 98 2.80 14.10 8.56
CA TRP A 98 1.62 14.19 7.69
C TRP A 98 0.73 12.97 7.79
N HIS A 99 -0.58 13.23 7.83
CA HIS A 99 -1.64 12.24 7.73
C HIS A 99 -2.47 12.59 6.51
N ILE A 100 -2.40 11.76 5.47
CA ILE A 100 -3.16 11.95 4.23
C ILE A 100 -4.19 10.83 4.17
N GLU A 101 -5.44 11.19 4.37
CA GLU A 101 -6.57 10.32 4.07
C GLU A 101 -7.12 10.69 2.70
N ALA A 102 -7.41 9.68 1.88
CA ALA A 102 -8.00 9.88 0.57
C ALA A 102 -9.15 8.91 0.36
N ARG A 103 -10.32 9.44 0.01
CA ARG A 103 -11.50 8.68 -0.39
C ARG A 103 -11.58 8.60 -1.90
N VAL A 104 -11.97 7.44 -2.40
CA VAL A 104 -12.27 7.22 -3.81
C VAL A 104 -13.47 6.28 -3.95
N VAL A 105 -14.37 6.59 -4.87
CA VAL A 105 -15.42 5.70 -5.34
C VAL A 105 -15.06 5.30 -6.77
N LEU A 106 -14.85 4.01 -6.97
CA LEU A 106 -14.43 3.42 -8.23
C LEU A 106 -15.61 2.76 -8.91
N ASP A 107 -15.71 2.97 -10.21
CA ASP A 107 -16.49 2.14 -11.12
C ASP A 107 -15.59 1.07 -11.71
N LEU A 108 -15.92 -0.20 -11.45
CA LEU A 108 -15.13 -1.37 -11.76
C LEU A 108 -15.78 -2.22 -12.86
N GLN A 109 -14.93 -2.77 -13.71
CA GLN A 109 -15.30 -3.73 -14.74
C GLN A 109 -14.35 -4.92 -14.73
N GLU A 110 -14.91 -6.08 -14.39
CA GLU A 110 -14.21 -7.36 -14.43
C GLU A 110 -14.26 -7.96 -15.83
N LEU A 111 -13.08 -8.26 -16.38
CA LEU A 111 -12.88 -8.92 -17.67
C LEU A 111 -12.11 -10.23 -17.45
N PRO A 112 -12.77 -11.27 -16.91
CA PRO A 112 -12.10 -12.52 -16.55
C PRO A 112 -11.63 -13.35 -17.76
N ASN A 113 -12.15 -13.09 -18.96
CA ASN A 113 -11.88 -13.87 -20.17
C ASN A 113 -11.07 -13.08 -21.22
N SER A 114 -10.15 -12.20 -20.80
CA SER A 114 -9.30 -11.47 -21.74
C SER A 114 -8.26 -12.41 -22.38
N ALA A 115 -7.89 -12.14 -23.64
CA ALA A 115 -7.00 -12.99 -24.43
C ALA A 115 -5.62 -13.24 -23.78
N ASN A 116 -5.22 -12.40 -22.82
CA ASN A 116 -3.92 -12.43 -22.16
C ASN A 116 -4.01 -12.60 -20.64
N GLY A 117 -5.11 -13.13 -20.10
CA GLY A 117 -5.33 -13.30 -18.66
C GLY A 117 -6.62 -12.61 -18.18
N ARG A 118 -6.68 -12.30 -16.88
CA ARG A 118 -7.83 -11.59 -16.30
C ARG A 118 -7.48 -10.11 -16.15
N GLU A 119 -8.41 -9.22 -16.49
CA GLU A 119 -8.22 -7.78 -16.32
C GLU A 119 -9.37 -7.16 -15.50
N LEU A 120 -9.04 -6.28 -14.56
CA LEU A 120 -10.02 -5.51 -13.79
C LEU A 120 -9.75 -4.04 -14.06
N HIS A 121 -10.65 -3.39 -14.78
CA HIS A 121 -10.55 -1.97 -15.13
C HIS A 121 -11.27 -1.16 -14.07
N PHE A 122 -10.71 -0.01 -13.71
CA PHE A 122 -11.30 0.89 -12.73
C PHE A 122 -11.20 2.34 -13.19
N SER A 123 -12.23 3.10 -12.91
CA SER A 123 -12.26 4.56 -13.11
C SER A 123 -12.99 5.22 -11.95
N MET A 124 -12.39 6.24 -11.36
CA MET A 124 -13.03 7.00 -10.30
C MET A 124 -14.25 7.76 -10.82
N VAL A 125 -15.34 7.66 -10.07
CA VAL A 125 -16.58 8.40 -10.30
C VAL A 125 -16.82 9.50 -9.26
N ASP A 126 -16.24 9.37 -8.07
CA ASP A 126 -16.30 10.36 -6.99
C ASP A 126 -15.07 10.21 -6.08
N GLY A 127 -14.58 11.29 -5.45
CA GLY A 127 -13.46 11.22 -4.50
C GLY A 127 -12.49 12.39 -4.53
N ASP A 128 -11.35 12.19 -3.85
CA ASP A 128 -10.35 13.22 -3.55
C ASP A 128 -9.28 13.41 -4.63
N PHE A 129 -9.48 12.81 -5.81
CA PHE A 129 -8.60 12.93 -6.96
C PHE A 129 -9.32 13.68 -8.08
N LYS A 130 -8.56 14.31 -8.98
CA LYS A 130 -9.10 14.82 -10.24
C LYS A 130 -9.18 13.73 -11.30
N LYS A 131 -8.25 12.79 -11.24
CA LYS A 131 -8.19 11.61 -12.12
C LYS A 131 -7.61 10.46 -11.32
N PHE A 132 -8.28 9.33 -11.35
CA PHE A 132 -7.80 8.08 -10.79
C PHE A 132 -8.44 6.95 -11.58
N GLU A 133 -7.70 6.42 -12.54
CA GLU A 133 -8.18 5.39 -13.46
C GLU A 133 -7.04 4.45 -13.81
N GLY A 134 -7.37 3.21 -14.15
CA GLY A 134 -6.35 2.23 -14.40
C GLY A 134 -6.90 0.83 -14.55
N LYS A 135 -6.01 -0.13 -14.42
CA LYS A 135 -6.34 -1.55 -14.46
C LYS A 135 -5.41 -2.39 -13.63
N TRP A 136 -5.97 -3.48 -13.13
CA TRP A 136 -5.23 -4.65 -12.69
C TRP A 136 -5.21 -5.67 -13.81
N SER A 137 -4.12 -6.42 -13.93
CA SER A 137 -4.01 -7.54 -14.86
C SER A 137 -3.32 -8.70 -14.17
N VAL A 138 -3.92 -9.88 -14.28
CA VAL A 138 -3.37 -11.14 -13.75
C VAL A 138 -3.10 -12.06 -14.91
N LYS A 139 -1.83 -12.42 -15.10
CA LYS A 139 -1.39 -13.31 -16.19
C LYS A 139 -0.75 -14.56 -15.63
N PRO A 140 -0.83 -15.71 -16.33
CA PRO A 140 -0.03 -16.87 -15.98
C PRO A 140 1.46 -16.53 -15.94
N GLY A 141 2.16 -17.05 -14.94
CA GLY A 141 3.60 -16.96 -14.82
C GLY A 141 4.32 -18.01 -15.67
N ARG A 142 5.61 -18.21 -15.38
CA ARG A 142 6.41 -19.24 -16.06
C ARG A 142 5.98 -20.66 -15.71
N ARG A 143 5.38 -20.84 -14.54
CA ARG A 143 4.85 -22.13 -14.06
C ARG A 143 3.34 -22.00 -13.93
N SER A 144 2.62 -23.12 -14.01
CA SER A 144 1.16 -23.14 -13.79
C SER A 144 0.76 -22.71 -12.38
N THR A 145 1.67 -22.85 -11.42
CA THR A 145 1.52 -22.45 -10.01
C THR A 145 2.03 -21.03 -9.72
N THR A 146 2.37 -20.25 -10.75
CA THR A 146 2.77 -18.85 -10.58
C THR A 146 1.95 -17.93 -11.45
N ALA A 147 1.80 -16.68 -11.00
CA ALA A 147 1.08 -15.64 -11.70
C ALA A 147 1.85 -14.32 -11.65
N ILE A 148 1.61 -13.47 -12.64
CA ILE A 148 2.16 -12.12 -12.73
C ILE A 148 1.01 -11.15 -12.49
N LEU A 149 1.05 -10.46 -11.34
CA LEU A 149 0.13 -9.39 -11.00
C LEU A 149 0.71 -8.06 -11.46
N THR A 150 -0.04 -7.34 -12.29
CA THR A 150 0.34 -6.01 -12.79
C THR A 150 -0.73 -4.99 -12.41
N TYR A 151 -0.30 -3.83 -11.92
CA TYR A 151 -1.12 -2.67 -11.65
C TYR A 151 -0.68 -1.51 -12.53
N GLU A 152 -1.62 -0.88 -13.23
CA GLU A 152 -1.39 0.33 -14.01
C GLU A 152 -2.40 1.39 -13.57
N VAL A 153 -1.94 2.58 -13.18
CA VAL A 153 -2.82 3.69 -12.77
C VAL A 153 -2.33 5.03 -13.32
N ASN A 154 -3.27 5.83 -13.80
CA ASN A 154 -3.09 7.24 -14.09
C ASN A 154 -3.74 8.04 -12.97
N VAL A 155 -2.97 8.89 -12.30
CA VAL A 155 -3.42 9.65 -11.15
C VAL A 155 -3.12 11.15 -11.29
N ILE A 156 -4.10 11.96 -10.95
CA ILE A 156 -3.99 13.40 -10.75
C ILE A 156 -4.65 13.70 -9.40
N PRO A 157 -3.90 14.06 -8.34
CA PRO A 157 -4.50 14.40 -7.07
C PRO A 157 -5.23 15.74 -7.14
N ASN A 158 -6.24 15.92 -6.26
CA ASN A 158 -6.93 17.18 -6.13
C ASN A 158 -6.21 18.17 -5.19
N PHE A 159 -5.35 17.66 -4.29
CA PHE A 159 -4.62 18.46 -3.31
C PHE A 159 -3.31 19.06 -3.85
N ASN A 160 -2.87 20.17 -3.25
CA ASN A 160 -1.56 20.78 -3.51
C ASN A 160 -0.43 20.02 -2.78
N ILE A 161 -0.32 18.71 -2.99
CA ILE A 161 0.83 17.93 -2.50
C ILE A 161 2.04 18.31 -3.38
N PRO A 162 3.18 18.73 -2.81
CA PRO A 162 4.37 19.02 -3.62
C PRO A 162 4.78 17.77 -4.41
N ALA A 163 5.12 17.93 -5.69
CA ALA A 163 5.32 16.83 -6.63
C ALA A 163 6.32 15.75 -6.13
N ILE A 164 7.36 16.18 -5.39
CA ILE A 164 8.35 15.30 -4.75
C ILE A 164 7.75 14.27 -3.80
N PHE A 165 6.63 14.60 -3.13
CA PHE A 165 5.99 13.68 -2.18
C PHE A 165 5.10 12.68 -2.89
N MET A 166 4.51 13.04 -4.04
CA MET A 166 3.64 12.14 -4.80
C MET A 166 4.40 10.89 -5.25
N GLU A 167 5.58 11.09 -5.84
CA GLU A 167 6.41 9.98 -6.31
C GLU A 167 6.94 9.15 -5.15
N ARG A 168 7.23 9.77 -4.00
CA ARG A 168 7.66 9.04 -2.80
C ARG A 168 6.53 8.16 -2.24
N ILE A 169 5.32 8.68 -2.13
CA ILE A 169 4.13 7.96 -1.64
C ILE A 169 3.81 6.79 -2.57
N ILE A 170 3.72 7.05 -3.87
CA ILE A 170 3.45 6.00 -4.87
C ILE A 170 4.50 4.88 -4.79
N ARG A 171 5.78 5.26 -4.69
CA ARG A 171 6.91 4.31 -4.67
C ARG A 171 6.99 3.54 -3.36
N SER A 172 6.61 4.11 -2.21
CA SER A 172 6.62 3.40 -0.94
C SER A 172 5.42 2.46 -0.78
N ASP A 173 4.25 2.89 -1.25
CA ASP A 173 2.99 2.26 -0.82
C ASP A 173 2.58 1.14 -1.77
N LEU A 174 2.82 1.33 -3.06
CA LEU A 174 2.38 0.39 -4.08
C LEU A 174 3.10 -0.97 -3.98
N PRO A 175 4.43 -1.05 -3.76
CA PRO A 175 5.10 -2.32 -3.51
C PRO A 175 4.51 -3.10 -2.33
N VAL A 176 4.22 -2.39 -1.23
CA VAL A 176 3.70 -2.99 0.00
C VAL A 176 2.29 -3.54 -0.22
N ASN A 177 1.44 -2.79 -0.93
CA ASN A 177 0.09 -3.24 -1.28
C ASN A 177 0.12 -4.47 -2.22
N LEU A 178 0.95 -4.45 -3.26
CA LEU A 178 1.12 -5.59 -4.19
C LEU A 178 1.63 -6.83 -3.45
N GLN A 179 2.60 -6.66 -2.55
CA GLN A 179 3.10 -7.75 -1.73
C GLN A 179 2.01 -8.34 -0.84
N ALA A 180 1.16 -7.51 -0.23
CA ALA A 180 0.07 -7.99 0.61
C ALA A 180 -0.94 -8.86 -0.18
N ILE A 181 -1.32 -8.43 -1.40
CA ILE A 181 -2.17 -9.22 -2.30
C ILE A 181 -1.48 -10.55 -2.66
N ALA A 182 -0.20 -10.49 -3.02
CA ALA A 182 0.56 -11.69 -3.35
C ALA A 182 0.60 -12.70 -2.19
N ARG A 183 0.90 -12.25 -0.96
CA ARG A 183 0.91 -13.11 0.23
C ARG A 183 -0.47 -13.71 0.52
N ARG A 184 -1.53 -12.92 0.40
CA ARG A 184 -2.91 -13.39 0.61
C ARG A 184 -3.28 -14.47 -0.40
N SER A 185 -2.83 -14.33 -1.64
CA SER A 185 -3.05 -15.28 -2.73
C SER A 185 -2.31 -16.60 -2.48
N GLU A 186 -1.03 -16.53 -2.10
CA GLU A 186 -0.17 -17.69 -1.82
C GLU A 186 -0.70 -18.54 -0.65
N ARG A 187 -1.11 -17.89 0.45
CA ARG A 187 -1.72 -18.58 1.59
C ARG A 187 -3.01 -19.32 1.21
N SER A 188 -3.79 -18.76 0.28
CA SER A 188 -5.03 -19.40 -0.19
C SER A 188 -4.73 -20.56 -1.12
N PHE A 189 -3.68 -20.45 -1.93
CA PHE A 189 -3.24 -21.48 -2.86
C PHE A 189 -2.67 -22.71 -2.14
N GLU A 190 -1.78 -22.51 -1.15
CA GLU A 190 -1.23 -23.59 -0.31
C GLU A 190 -2.34 -24.36 0.43
N GLY A 191 -3.35 -23.65 0.96
CA GLY A 191 -4.51 -24.28 1.59
C GLY A 191 -5.31 -25.16 0.63
N ASN A 192 -5.49 -24.71 -0.61
CA ASN A 192 -6.21 -25.47 -1.64
C ASN A 192 -5.43 -26.71 -2.12
N GLU A 193 -4.10 -26.64 -2.28
CA GLU A 193 -3.28 -27.80 -2.66
C GLU A 193 -3.28 -28.90 -1.58
N ASN A 194 -3.21 -28.52 -0.30
CA ASN A 194 -3.27 -29.47 0.81
C ASN A 194 -4.64 -30.17 0.89
N THR A 195 -5.73 -29.42 0.69
CA THR A 195 -7.09 -29.97 0.68
C THR A 195 -7.33 -30.91 -0.51
N SER A 196 -6.74 -30.62 -1.67
CA SER A 196 -6.82 -31.45 -2.88
C SER A 196 -6.08 -32.79 -2.72
N THR A 197 -5.01 -32.80 -1.93
CA THR A 197 -4.18 -33.99 -1.69
C THR A 197 -4.80 -34.90 -0.62
N GLU A 198 -5.44 -34.34 0.41
CA GLU A 198 -6.18 -35.10 1.42
C GLU A 198 -7.45 -35.79 0.86
N VAL A 199 -8.14 -35.17 -0.09
CA VAL A 199 -9.31 -35.79 -0.76
C VAL A 199 -8.90 -37.00 -1.63
N HIS A 200 -7.72 -36.98 -2.24
CA HIS A 200 -7.18 -38.15 -2.95
C HIS A 200 -6.68 -39.26 -2.02
N ALA A 201 -6.16 -38.92 -0.84
CA ALA A 201 -5.77 -39.91 0.17
C ALA A 201 -6.99 -40.57 0.87
N ALA A 202 -8.05 -39.79 1.12
CA ALA A 202 -9.31 -40.30 1.69
C ALA A 202 -10.09 -41.20 0.72
N ALA A 203 -9.99 -40.96 -0.60
CA ALA A 203 -10.62 -41.82 -1.61
C ALA A 203 -9.97 -43.22 -1.74
N THR A 204 -8.79 -43.44 -1.15
CA THR A 204 -8.09 -44.73 -1.22
C THR A 204 -8.21 -45.56 0.08
N SER A 205 -8.92 -45.07 1.10
CA SER A 205 -9.08 -45.75 2.40
C SER A 205 -10.52 -46.08 2.79
N ALA A 206 -11.48 -45.96 1.87
CA ALA A 206 -12.85 -46.43 2.10
C ALA A 206 -13.01 -47.92 1.71
N ALA A 207 -12.33 -48.81 2.44
CA ALA A 207 -12.71 -50.22 2.52
C ALA A 207 -12.37 -50.78 3.91
N SER A 208 -13.41 -51.22 4.64
CA SER A 208 -13.40 -51.92 5.94
C SER A 208 -13.10 -51.02 7.15
N THR A 209 -13.85 -50.99 8.25
CA THR A 209 -14.77 -51.98 8.83
C THR A 209 -15.68 -51.29 9.86
N THR A 210 -16.76 -51.99 10.19
CA THR A 210 -17.89 -51.67 11.09
C THR A 210 -17.56 -51.48 12.58
N LEU A 211 -18.35 -50.59 13.20
CA LEU A 211 -18.97 -50.59 14.56
C LEU A 211 -18.09 -50.73 15.81
N ASP A 212 -18.20 -49.76 16.73
CA ASP A 212 -18.83 -50.00 18.04
C ASP A 212 -19.20 -48.70 18.78
N ILE A 213 -20.28 -48.82 19.56
CA ILE A 213 -20.95 -47.80 20.39
C ILE A 213 -20.42 -47.94 21.83
N ASP A 214 -19.98 -46.85 22.47
CA ASP A 214 -20.31 -46.56 23.88
C ASP A 214 -20.04 -45.07 24.22
N GLY A 215 -20.87 -44.50 25.08
CA GLY A 215 -20.94 -43.07 25.38
C GLY A 215 -20.01 -42.58 26.48
N THR A 216 -19.98 -41.25 26.67
CA THR A 216 -20.12 -40.52 27.95
C THR A 216 -19.96 -39.01 27.68
N ILE A 217 -20.95 -38.22 28.10
CA ILE A 217 -20.94 -36.75 28.11
C ILE A 217 -20.46 -36.31 29.51
N GLU A 218 -19.45 -35.43 29.61
CA GLU A 218 -19.57 -34.09 30.22
C GLU A 218 -18.22 -33.37 30.43
N LYS A 219 -18.23 -32.11 29.96
CA LYS A 219 -17.70 -30.86 30.53
C LYS A 219 -16.21 -30.77 30.92
N ASN A 220 -15.51 -29.90 30.18
CA ASN A 220 -14.61 -28.92 30.79
C ASN A 220 -14.56 -27.62 29.96
N ILE A 221 -14.97 -26.52 30.60
CA ILE A 221 -14.76 -25.13 30.17
C ILE A 221 -13.45 -24.66 30.85
N PRO A 222 -12.61 -23.87 30.16
CA PRO A 222 -12.20 -22.59 30.73
C PRO A 222 -12.26 -21.47 29.69
N THR A 223 -13.02 -20.41 29.95
CA THR A 223 -12.58 -19.14 30.57
C THR A 223 -11.98 -18.17 29.54
N VAL A 224 -12.81 -17.19 29.19
CA VAL A 224 -12.43 -15.93 28.53
C VAL A 224 -11.37 -15.23 29.36
N ALA A 225 -10.20 -15.00 28.78
CA ALA A 225 -9.20 -14.07 29.29
C ALA A 225 -8.92 -13.00 28.24
N SER A 226 -9.15 -11.78 28.67
CA SER A 226 -8.98 -10.50 27.98
C SER A 226 -7.55 -10.22 27.50
N LYS A 227 -7.46 -9.52 26.37
CA LYS A 227 -6.25 -8.92 25.74
C LYS A 227 -5.31 -8.26 26.77
N PRO A 228 -4.03 -8.12 26.38
CA PRO A 228 -3.46 -6.78 26.25
C PRO A 228 -3.08 -6.45 24.81
N ILE A 229 -3.21 -5.16 24.52
CA ILE A 229 -2.99 -4.49 23.25
C ILE A 229 -1.50 -4.09 23.13
N ALA A 230 -0.98 -4.28 21.92
CA ALA A 230 0.12 -3.57 21.25
C ALA A 230 1.55 -3.68 21.79
N GLU A 231 2.43 -4.21 20.94
CA GLU A 231 3.69 -3.55 20.58
C GLU A 231 3.86 -3.65 19.05
N VAL A 232 3.48 -2.60 18.34
CA VAL A 232 3.79 -2.45 16.91
C VAL A 232 5.23 -1.93 16.82
N ASN A 233 6.09 -2.78 16.27
CA ASN A 233 7.50 -2.52 16.02
C ASN A 233 7.65 -1.37 15.01
N ASN A 234 7.91 -0.16 15.51
CA ASN A 234 8.18 1.04 14.73
C ASN A 234 9.59 0.98 14.10
N LYS A 235 9.77 0.16 13.07
CA LYS A 235 10.94 0.22 12.21
C LYS A 235 10.53 0.62 10.79
N TRP A 236 10.55 1.92 10.48
CA TRP A 236 11.15 2.40 9.22
C TRP A 236 11.37 3.91 9.17
N GLY A 237 12.59 4.32 8.77
CA GLY A 237 12.91 5.67 8.35
C GLY A 237 14.42 5.91 8.19
N VAL A 238 14.86 6.11 6.94
CA VAL A 238 16.15 6.69 6.49
C VAL A 238 17.37 5.74 6.42
N PHE A 239 17.72 5.33 5.19
CA PHE A 239 19.12 5.07 4.83
C PHE A 239 19.77 6.41 4.48
N GLY A 240 20.73 6.82 5.30
CA GLY A 240 21.46 8.08 5.21
C GLY A 240 21.73 8.64 6.61
N LYS A 241 22.87 8.24 7.19
CA LYS A 241 23.43 8.64 8.50
C LYS A 241 22.39 8.95 9.59
N THR A 242 22.03 7.93 10.38
CA THR A 242 21.37 8.10 11.68
C THR A 242 22.24 8.95 12.61
N CYS A 243 21.73 10.08 13.08
CA CYS A 243 22.23 10.66 14.33
C CYS A 243 21.74 9.78 15.47
N ASP A 244 22.66 9.03 16.11
CA ASP A 244 22.42 8.48 17.43
C ASP A 244 22.39 9.64 18.43
N ILE A 245 21.20 10.20 18.63
CA ILE A 245 20.94 11.00 19.81
C ILE A 245 20.42 10.02 20.86
N ASP A 246 21.27 9.69 21.83
CA ASP A 246 21.04 8.77 22.96
C ASP A 246 19.92 9.19 23.94
N SER A 247 19.00 10.06 23.51
CA SER A 247 17.87 10.51 24.33
C SER A 247 16.68 10.99 23.47
N PRO A 248 15.43 10.64 23.80
CA PRO A 248 14.26 11.09 23.06
C PRO A 248 14.07 12.61 23.20
N CYS A 249 14.43 13.37 22.17
CA CYS A 249 14.04 14.78 22.06
C CYS A 249 12.53 14.86 21.81
N LYS A 250 11.78 15.44 22.75
CA LYS A 250 10.37 15.79 22.54
C LYS A 250 10.30 17.05 21.69
N VAL A 251 9.84 16.91 20.45
CA VAL A 251 9.42 18.04 19.61
C VAL A 251 8.01 18.41 20.07
N ASP A 252 7.86 19.57 20.70
CA ASP A 252 6.60 19.93 21.32
C ASP A 252 5.58 20.49 20.31
N GLU A 253 5.97 21.31 19.31
CA GLU A 253 5.03 21.88 18.31
C GLU A 253 5.69 22.30 16.98
N ILE A 254 5.05 22.01 15.83
CA ILE A 254 5.43 22.54 14.51
C ILE A 254 4.26 23.33 13.94
N HIS A 255 4.47 24.61 13.60
CA HIS A 255 3.43 25.49 13.04
C HIS A 255 3.75 25.89 11.61
N LEU A 256 2.90 25.48 10.67
CA LEU A 256 2.91 25.97 9.30
C LEU A 256 1.94 27.15 9.18
N ARG A 257 2.44 28.36 8.98
CA ARG A 257 1.59 29.55 8.72
C ARG A 257 1.88 30.14 7.34
N ARG A 258 0.80 30.44 6.62
CA ARG A 258 0.84 31.16 5.34
C ARG A 258 1.07 32.64 5.63
N PHE A 259 2.11 33.22 5.04
CA PHE A 259 2.37 34.66 5.10
C PHE A 259 1.93 35.27 3.77
N ASP A 260 0.74 35.87 3.73
CA ASP A 260 0.21 36.55 2.54
C ASP A 260 0.76 37.98 2.44
N GLY A 261 2.08 38.11 2.38
CA GLY A 261 2.71 39.35 1.92
C GLY A 261 2.67 39.38 0.39
N LEU A 262 1.84 40.25 -0.19
CA LEU A 262 1.81 40.48 -1.64
C LEU A 262 3.19 40.96 -2.09
N LEU A 263 3.89 40.16 -2.88
CA LEU A 263 4.97 40.68 -3.72
C LEU A 263 4.36 41.40 -4.92
N GLU A 264 5.01 42.48 -5.36
CA GLU A 264 4.60 43.31 -6.50
C GLU A 264 4.38 42.50 -7.81
N ASN A 265 4.89 41.25 -7.86
CA ASN A 265 4.87 40.38 -9.03
C ASN A 265 3.89 39.19 -8.91
N GLY A 266 3.01 39.16 -7.90
CA GLY A 266 2.01 38.10 -7.75
C GLY A 266 2.55 36.73 -7.30
N GLY A 267 3.79 36.67 -6.79
CA GLY A 267 4.36 35.47 -6.17
C GLY A 267 3.90 35.28 -4.72
N VAL A 268 3.84 34.03 -4.27
CA VAL A 268 3.52 33.66 -2.87
C VAL A 268 4.78 33.12 -2.20
N HIS A 269 5.32 33.80 -1.19
CA HIS A 269 6.36 33.21 -0.34
C HIS A 269 5.73 32.24 0.66
N ARG A 270 6.41 31.12 0.93
CA ARG A 270 6.08 30.23 2.04
C ARG A 270 7.19 30.33 3.05
N CYS A 271 6.87 30.81 4.25
CA CYS A 271 7.77 30.75 5.39
C CYS A 271 7.41 29.54 6.24
N VAL A 272 8.41 28.76 6.65
CA VAL A 272 8.22 27.61 7.53
C VAL A 272 8.94 27.93 8.84
N PHE A 273 8.19 27.87 9.94
CA PHE A 273 8.76 28.01 11.29
C PHE A 273 8.62 26.67 11.99
N ALA A 274 9.75 26.06 12.35
CA ALA A 274 9.79 24.92 13.26
C ALA A 274 10.32 25.40 14.61
N SER A 275 9.62 25.04 15.69
CA SER A 275 10.10 25.28 17.05
C SER A 275 10.33 23.94 17.72
N ILE A 276 11.42 23.85 18.48
CA ILE A 276 11.71 22.68 19.31
C ILE A 276 12.08 23.16 20.70
N THR A 277 11.61 22.46 21.72
CA THR A 277 12.03 22.73 23.10
C THR A 277 13.34 22.00 23.35
N VAL A 278 14.42 22.76 23.50
CA VAL A 278 15.72 22.20 23.86
C VAL A 278 15.95 22.41 25.36
N LYS A 279 16.18 21.32 26.10
CA LYS A 279 16.54 21.38 27.53
C LYS A 279 18.01 21.74 27.71
N ALA A 280 18.41 22.92 27.27
CA ALA A 280 19.77 23.43 27.41
C ALA A 280 19.78 24.97 27.54
N PRO A 281 20.85 25.57 28.11
CA PRO A 281 21.01 27.02 28.13
C PRO A 281 21.08 27.60 26.71
N VAL A 282 20.47 28.77 26.50
CA VAL A 282 20.39 29.44 25.17
C VAL A 282 21.77 29.61 24.51
N ARG A 283 22.80 29.90 25.31
CA ARG A 283 24.18 30.06 24.83
C ARG A 283 24.73 28.79 24.18
N GLU A 284 24.46 27.62 24.76
CA GLU A 284 24.92 26.33 24.23
C GLU A 284 24.18 25.98 22.94
N VAL A 285 22.87 26.21 22.90
CA VAL A 285 22.05 26.00 21.70
C VAL A 285 22.54 26.90 20.56
N TRP A 286 22.85 28.17 20.84
CA TRP A 286 23.35 29.11 19.84
C TRP A 286 24.72 28.68 19.30
N ASN A 287 25.65 28.29 20.17
CA ASN A 287 26.98 27.84 19.76
C ASN A 287 26.90 26.67 18.76
N VAL A 288 26.01 25.70 18.99
CA VAL A 288 25.78 24.58 18.07
C VAL A 288 25.21 25.06 16.73
N LEU A 289 24.18 25.93 16.74
CA LEU A 289 23.55 26.44 15.52
C LEU A 289 24.49 27.29 14.66
N THR A 290 25.49 27.91 15.26
CA THR A 290 26.46 28.77 14.57
C THR A 290 27.79 28.09 14.26
N SER A 291 27.97 26.81 14.61
CA SER A 291 29.18 26.04 14.32
C SER A 291 29.13 25.44 12.91
N TYR A 292 29.02 26.31 11.90
CA TYR A 292 28.83 25.92 10.51
C TYR A 292 29.98 25.06 9.96
N GLU A 293 31.19 25.23 10.49
CA GLU A 293 32.40 24.49 10.09
C GLU A 293 32.39 23.01 10.52
N THR A 294 31.48 22.63 11.42
CA THR A 294 31.36 21.27 11.96
C THR A 294 30.17 20.49 11.43
N LEU A 295 29.40 21.07 10.50
CA LEU A 295 28.26 20.38 9.87
C LEU A 295 28.77 19.31 8.89
N PRO A 296 28.26 18.07 8.96
CA PRO A 296 28.66 17.03 8.01
C PRO A 296 28.14 17.35 6.61
N GLU A 297 28.99 17.11 5.59
CA GLU A 297 28.63 17.13 4.16
C GLU A 297 27.54 16.11 3.80
#